data_AF-W9JCT4-F1
#
_entry.id   AF-W9JCT4-F1
#
_cell.length_a   1.000
_cell.length_b   1.000
_cell.length_c   1.000
_cell.angle_alpha   90.00
_cell.angle_beta   90.00
_cell.angle_gamma   90.00
#
_symmetry.space_group_name_H-M   'P 1'
#
loop_
_entity.id
_entity.type
_entity.pdbx_description
1 polymer ?
#
loop_
_entity_poly.entity_id
_entity_poly.type
_entity_poly.pdbx_seq_one_letter_code
_entity_poly.pdbx_strand_id
1 'polypeptide(L)'
;MPALTSPKRLETQWSCPEAGELNAWAFYFRKRWEILQQLSRCQGSGLILTSFLYSAKQIWHIAVHRQPITTDHLSMLMSHAINFCICLDVPKALDMIRKIRDSAETQIQKLADCKKNIEQGLSTVSHETSMTRIELWAHEQQEMQEV
;
A
#
# COMPACT_ATOMS: atom_id res chain seq x y z
N MET A 1 -35.53 7.85 4.71
CA MET A 1 -34.26 7.36 4.15
C MET A 1 -34.48 5.96 3.60
N PRO A 2 -34.30 5.68 2.30
CA PRO A 2 -34.46 4.33 1.79
C PRO A 2 -33.21 3.51 2.12
N ALA A 3 -33.42 2.32 2.70
CA ALA A 3 -32.37 1.36 2.97
C ALA A 3 -31.66 0.98 1.66
N LEU A 4 -30.32 1.11 1.64
CA LEU A 4 -29.47 0.55 0.60
C LEU A 4 -29.57 -0.98 0.69
N THR A 5 -30.56 -1.56 0.02
CA THR A 5 -30.64 -3.01 -0.20
C THR A 5 -29.44 -3.43 -1.04
N SER A 6 -28.62 -4.32 -0.49
CA SER A 6 -27.50 -4.96 -1.19
C SER A 6 -27.95 -5.51 -2.55
N PRO A 7 -27.17 -5.32 -3.63
CA PRO A 7 -27.53 -5.88 -4.94
C PRO A 7 -27.65 -7.41 -4.83
N LYS A 8 -28.71 -7.98 -5.40
CA LYS A 8 -28.87 -9.45 -5.51
C LYS A 8 -27.62 -10.04 -6.15
N ARG A 9 -27.06 -11.09 -5.51
CA ARG A 9 -25.93 -11.90 -6.01
C ARG A 9 -26.17 -12.27 -7.47
N LEU A 10 -25.42 -11.64 -8.37
CA LEU A 10 -25.26 -12.13 -9.73
C LEU A 10 -24.25 -13.28 -9.65
N GLU A 11 -24.74 -14.51 -9.74
CA GLU A 11 -23.92 -15.69 -10.01
C GLU A 11 -23.11 -15.43 -11.28
N THR A 12 -21.88 -14.99 -11.08
CA THR A 12 -20.95 -14.66 -12.15
C THR A 12 -19.71 -15.50 -11.90
N GLN A 13 -19.10 -15.99 -12.99
CA GLN A 13 -18.00 -16.96 -13.08
C GLN A 13 -16.68 -16.52 -12.43
N TRP A 14 -16.74 -15.87 -11.27
CA TRP A 14 -15.59 -15.38 -10.54
C TRP A 14 -15.21 -16.42 -9.50
N SER A 15 -13.94 -16.85 -9.52
CA SER A 15 -13.38 -17.76 -8.51
C SER A 15 -13.35 -17.15 -7.09
N CYS A 16 -13.61 -15.85 -6.96
CA CYS A 16 -13.71 -15.11 -5.70
C CYS A 16 -15.08 -14.39 -5.68
N PRO A 17 -16.02 -14.81 -4.83
CA PRO A 17 -17.34 -14.19 -4.70
C PRO A 17 -17.29 -12.68 -4.40
N GLU A 18 -16.31 -12.26 -3.62
CA GLU A 18 -16.06 -10.86 -3.25
C GLU A 18 -15.67 -10.01 -4.47
N ALA A 19 -15.02 -10.60 -5.49
CA ALA A 19 -14.72 -9.93 -6.75
C ALA A 19 -15.99 -9.68 -7.60
N GLY A 20 -16.95 -10.59 -7.55
CA GLY A 20 -18.24 -10.44 -8.24
C GLY A 20 -19.09 -9.30 -7.68
N GLU A 21 -19.17 -9.19 -6.34
CA GLU A 21 -19.89 -8.10 -5.67
C GLU A 21 -19.25 -6.73 -5.96
N LEU A 22 -17.92 -6.65 -5.96
CA LEU A 22 -17.19 -5.41 -6.27
C LEU A 22 -17.34 -4.97 -7.73
N ASN A 23 -17.34 -5.90 -8.68
CA ASN A 23 -17.59 -5.58 -10.09
C ASN A 23 -19.02 -5.04 -10.30
N ALA A 24 -19.99 -5.60 -9.58
CA ALA A 24 -21.34 -5.05 -9.56
C ALA A 24 -21.35 -3.62 -9.00
N TRP A 25 -20.67 -3.36 -7.88
CA TRP A 25 -20.55 -2.01 -7.33
C TRP A 25 -19.87 -1.03 -8.30
N ALA A 26 -18.81 -1.43 -9.00
CA ALA A 26 -18.16 -0.61 -10.02
C ALA A 26 -19.14 -0.23 -11.15
N PHE A 27 -19.98 -1.17 -11.58
CA PHE A 27 -21.05 -0.90 -12.54
C PHE A 27 -22.10 0.08 -11.99
N TYR A 28 -22.53 -0.08 -10.73
CA TYR A 28 -23.47 0.82 -10.07
C TYR A 28 -22.89 2.24 -9.89
N PHE A 29 -21.63 2.36 -9.49
CA PHE A 29 -20.95 3.64 -9.36
C PHE A 29 -20.81 4.35 -10.71
N ARG A 30 -20.56 3.61 -11.79
CA ARG A 30 -20.54 4.16 -13.15
C ARG A 30 -21.89 4.73 -13.56
N LYS A 31 -23.01 4.10 -13.19
CA LYS A 31 -24.36 4.62 -13.45
C LYS A 31 -24.71 5.85 -12.64
N ARG A 32 -24.09 6.05 -11.47
CA ARG A 32 -24.32 7.19 -10.58
C ARG A 32 -23.19 8.22 -10.62
N TRP A 33 -22.43 8.21 -11.72
CA TRP A 33 -21.22 9.00 -11.93
C TRP A 33 -21.41 10.50 -11.63
N GLU A 34 -22.47 11.10 -12.18
CA GLU A 34 -22.73 12.54 -12.05
C GLU A 34 -23.00 12.97 -10.60
N ILE A 35 -23.76 12.15 -9.86
CA ILE A 35 -24.10 12.39 -8.45
C ILE A 35 -22.84 12.32 -7.59
N LEU A 36 -22.01 11.30 -7.81
CA LEU A 36 -20.76 11.11 -7.06
C LEU A 36 -19.74 12.20 -7.40
N GLN A 37 -19.70 12.67 -8.65
CA GLN A 37 -18.84 13.76 -9.07
C GLN A 37 -19.28 15.11 -8.48
N GLN A 38 -20.59 15.33 -8.32
CA GLN A 38 -21.07 16.48 -7.57
C GLN A 38 -20.72 16.39 -6.08
N LEU A 39 -20.91 15.24 -5.45
CA LEU A 39 -20.56 15.01 -4.04
C LEU A 39 -19.07 15.26 -3.77
N SER A 40 -18.18 14.78 -4.65
CA SER A 40 -16.73 14.99 -4.48
C SER A 40 -16.33 16.47 -4.57
N ARG A 41 -16.99 17.23 -5.45
CA ARG A 41 -16.80 18.69 -5.60
C ARG A 41 -17.33 19.46 -4.40
N CYS A 42 -18.52 19.09 -3.89
CA CYS A 42 -19.14 19.73 -2.73
C CYS A 42 -18.34 19.57 -1.44
N GLN A 43 -17.54 18.50 -1.33
CA GLN A 43 -16.70 18.26 -0.16
C GLN A 43 -15.25 18.74 -0.32
N GLY A 44 -14.93 19.48 -1.38
CA GLY A 44 -13.60 20.06 -1.57
C GLY A 44 -12.49 19.03 -1.84
N SER A 45 -12.85 17.77 -2.08
CA SER A 45 -11.88 16.76 -2.51
C SER A 45 -11.52 17.05 -3.97
N GLY A 46 -10.37 17.70 -4.19
CA GLY A 46 -9.87 18.03 -5.54
C GLY A 46 -9.53 16.83 -6.43
N LEU A 47 -9.87 15.61 -6.00
CA LEU A 47 -9.65 14.37 -6.74
C LEU A 47 -10.84 14.07 -7.66
N ILE A 48 -10.54 13.82 -8.92
CA ILE A 48 -11.51 13.39 -9.91
C ILE A 48 -11.98 11.98 -9.52
N LEU A 49 -13.29 11.73 -9.51
CA LEU A 49 -13.89 10.43 -9.16
C LEU A 49 -13.33 9.24 -9.96
N THR A 50 -12.75 9.49 -11.14
CA THR A 50 -12.06 8.50 -11.96
C THR A 50 -10.86 7.92 -11.23
N SER A 51 -10.13 8.77 -10.50
CA SER A 51 -8.99 8.38 -9.68
C SER A 51 -9.41 7.47 -8.52
N PHE A 52 -10.60 7.67 -7.94
CA PHE A 52 -11.13 6.77 -6.90
C PHE A 52 -11.47 5.39 -7.45
N LEU A 53 -12.21 5.31 -8.56
CA LEU A 53 -12.57 4.01 -9.16
C LEU A 53 -11.34 3.26 -9.67
N TYR A 54 -10.37 4.00 -10.22
CA TYR A 54 -9.09 3.43 -10.61
C TYR A 54 -8.33 2.87 -9.41
N SER A 55 -8.21 3.63 -8.31
CA SER A 55 -7.54 3.16 -7.10
C SER A 55 -8.26 2.01 -6.42
N ALA A 56 -9.60 1.99 -6.41
CA ALA A 56 -10.36 0.84 -5.92
C ALA A 56 -10.05 -0.44 -6.72
N LYS A 57 -9.98 -0.33 -8.06
CA LYS A 57 -9.57 -1.44 -8.93
C LYS A 57 -8.13 -1.88 -8.62
N GLN A 58 -7.22 -0.94 -8.41
CA GLN A 58 -5.82 -1.24 -8.11
C GLN A 58 -5.66 -1.93 -6.76
N ILE A 59 -6.31 -1.43 -5.70
CA ILE A 59 -6.31 -2.07 -4.37
C ILE A 59 -6.75 -3.52 -4.50
N TRP A 60 -7.84 -3.77 -5.23
CA TRP A 60 -8.35 -5.12 -5.46
C TRP A 60 -7.36 -5.99 -6.22
N HIS A 61 -6.86 -5.53 -7.37
CA HIS A 61 -5.92 -6.28 -8.19
C HIS A 61 -4.65 -6.66 -7.41
N ILE A 62 -4.10 -5.70 -6.66
CA ILE A 62 -2.92 -5.90 -5.83
C ILE A 62 -3.20 -6.91 -4.71
N ALA A 63 -4.35 -6.81 -4.04
CA ALA A 63 -4.71 -7.72 -2.95
C ALA A 63 -4.94 -9.16 -3.45
N VAL A 64 -5.68 -9.34 -4.55
CA VAL A 64 -6.01 -10.66 -5.11
C VAL A 64 -4.76 -11.36 -5.64
N HIS A 65 -3.92 -10.63 -6.38
CA HIS A 65 -2.73 -11.21 -6.99
C HIS A 65 -1.49 -11.12 -6.11
N ARG A 66 -1.62 -10.59 -4.88
CA ARG A 66 -0.51 -10.34 -3.94
C ARG A 66 0.68 -9.65 -4.63
N GLN A 67 0.39 -8.68 -5.49
CA GLN A 67 1.42 -8.01 -6.24
C GLN A 67 2.28 -7.14 -5.31
N PRO A 68 3.61 -7.10 -5.54
CA PRO A 68 4.47 -6.16 -4.84
C PRO A 68 3.97 -4.72 -5.04
N ILE A 69 3.99 -3.93 -3.97
CA ILE A 69 3.58 -2.53 -3.98
C ILE A 69 4.62 -1.69 -3.24
N THR A 70 4.92 -0.50 -3.74
CA THR A 70 5.79 0.46 -3.06
C THR A 70 5.05 1.15 -1.92
N THR A 71 5.80 1.63 -0.93
CA THR A 71 5.24 2.40 0.20
C THR A 71 4.45 3.61 -0.28
N ASP A 72 4.98 4.35 -1.26
CA ASP A 72 4.37 5.56 -1.79
C ASP A 72 3.05 5.25 -2.50
N HIS A 73 3.02 4.17 -3.30
CA HIS A 73 1.81 3.75 -3.98
C HIS A 73 0.75 3.28 -2.97
N LEU A 74 1.14 2.54 -1.94
CA LEU A 74 0.22 2.14 -0.87
C LEU A 74 -0.37 3.36 -0.13
N SER A 75 0.45 4.35 0.22
CA SER A 75 0.01 5.60 0.86
C SER A 75 -0.96 6.40 -0.01
N MET A 76 -0.70 6.47 -1.32
CA MET A 76 -1.63 7.09 -2.28
C MET A 76 -2.98 6.35 -2.31
N LEU A 77 -2.98 5.02 -2.39
CA LEU A 77 -4.21 4.22 -2.41
C LEU A 77 -5.01 4.36 -1.11
N MET A 78 -4.36 4.37 0.05
CA MET A 78 -5.01 4.61 1.35
C MET A 78 -5.62 6.01 1.44
N SER A 79 -4.91 7.03 0.96
CA SER A 79 -5.41 8.40 0.90
C SER A 79 -6.66 8.51 0.02
N HIS A 80 -6.66 7.83 -1.14
CA HIS A 80 -7.82 7.76 -2.01
C HIS A 80 -9.01 7.04 -1.33
N ALA A 81 -8.77 5.95 -0.62
CA ALA A 81 -9.82 5.25 0.13
C ALA A 81 -10.45 6.12 1.23
N ILE A 82 -9.63 6.86 1.99
CA ILE A 82 -10.08 7.80 3.02
C ILE A 82 -10.94 8.90 2.40
N ASN A 83 -10.44 9.56 1.36
CA ASN A 83 -11.16 10.63 0.67
C ASN A 83 -12.48 10.13 0.07
N PHE A 84 -12.51 8.88 -0.42
CA PHE A 84 -13.75 8.26 -0.89
C PHE A 84 -14.75 8.04 0.24
N CYS A 85 -14.32 7.59 1.41
CA CYS A 85 -15.20 7.46 2.57
C CYS A 85 -15.71 8.79 3.13
N ILE A 86 -14.92 9.85 3.02
CA ILE A 86 -15.35 11.23 3.30
C ILE A 86 -16.46 11.62 2.31
N CYS A 87 -16.23 11.43 1.00
CA CYS A 87 -17.22 11.70 -0.07
C CYS A 87 -18.55 10.99 0.15
N LEU A 88 -18.51 9.74 0.62
CA LEU A 88 -19.72 8.94 0.87
C LEU A 88 -20.39 9.25 2.22
N ASP A 89 -19.75 10.06 3.07
CA ASP A 89 -20.19 10.40 4.41
C ASP A 89 -20.56 9.15 5.24
N VAL A 90 -19.63 8.19 5.29
CA VAL A 90 -19.80 6.93 6.06
C VAL A 90 -18.78 6.87 7.20
N PRO A 91 -19.09 7.45 8.38
CA PRO A 91 -18.13 7.58 9.50
C PRO A 91 -17.54 6.25 9.98
N LYS A 92 -18.35 5.19 10.03
CA LYS A 92 -17.89 3.86 10.46
C LYS A 92 -16.84 3.28 9.50
N ALA A 93 -17.04 3.43 8.20
CA ALA A 93 -16.08 2.96 7.19
C ALA A 93 -14.80 3.79 7.21
N LEU A 94 -14.94 5.11 7.39
CA LEU A 94 -13.83 6.03 7.53
C LEU A 94 -12.93 5.68 8.73
N ASP A 95 -13.53 5.40 9.91
CA ASP A 95 -12.79 4.99 11.11
C ASP A 95 -12.01 3.69 10.89
N MET A 96 -12.64 2.69 10.26
CA MET A 96 -11.97 1.42 9.94
C MET A 96 -10.79 1.62 8.98
N ILE A 97 -10.95 2.42 7.93
CA ILE A 97 -9.87 2.66 6.96
C ILE A 97 -8.73 3.47 7.58
N ARG A 98 -9.02 4.42 8.48
CA ARG A 98 -7.98 5.14 9.23
C ARG A 98 -7.18 4.18 10.11
N LYS A 99 -7.83 3.28 10.84
CA LYS A 99 -7.13 2.25 11.63
C LYS A 99 -6.24 1.35 10.78
N ILE A 100 -6.72 0.94 9.59
CA ILE A 100 -5.91 0.16 8.65
C ILE A 100 -4.69 0.95 8.20
N ARG A 101 -4.86 2.23 7.84
CA ARG A 101 -3.76 3.12 7.46
C ARG A 101 -2.73 3.25 8.59
N ASP A 102 -3.17 3.56 9.80
CA ASP A 102 -2.26 3.78 10.94
C ASP A 102 -1.48 2.50 11.27
N SER A 103 -2.14 1.34 11.17
CA SER A 103 -1.47 0.03 11.29
C SER A 103 -0.47 -0.21 10.16
N ALA A 104 -0.80 0.14 8.92
CA ALA A 104 0.10 -0.03 7.78
C ALA A 104 1.33 0.87 7.91
N GLU A 105 1.16 2.14 8.27
CA GLU A 105 2.24 3.11 8.53
C GLU A 105 3.18 2.60 9.64
N THR A 106 2.63 2.07 10.73
CA THR A 106 3.43 1.47 11.81
C THR A 106 4.31 0.31 11.31
N GLN A 107 3.76 -0.56 10.46
CA GLN A 107 4.51 -1.70 9.92
C GLN A 107 5.55 -1.26 8.88
N ILE A 108 5.22 -0.27 8.05
CA ILE A 108 6.16 0.35 7.10
C ILE A 108 7.34 0.97 7.86
N GLN A 109 7.09 1.68 8.96
CA GLN A 109 8.15 2.28 9.76
C GLN A 109 9.09 1.22 10.35
N LYS A 110 8.54 0.16 10.96
CA LYS A 110 9.35 -0.96 11.47
C LYS A 110 10.21 -1.62 10.40
N LEU A 111 9.67 -1.77 9.18
CA LEU A 111 10.41 -2.30 8.04
C LEU A 111 11.53 -1.36 7.61
N ALA A 112 11.29 -0.05 7.59
CA ALA A 112 12.30 0.96 7.27
C ALA A 112 13.44 0.97 8.31
N ASP A 113 13.11 0.88 9.60
CA ASP A 113 14.09 0.82 10.69
C ASP A 113 14.92 -0.46 10.62
N CYS A 114 14.26 -1.61 10.36
CA CYS A 114 14.93 -2.89 10.17
C CYS A 114 15.91 -2.84 8.99
N LYS A 115 15.47 -2.29 7.86
CA LYS A 115 16.32 -2.11 6.67
C LYS A 115 17.57 -1.29 7.01
N LYS A 116 17.40 -0.15 7.68
CA LYS A 116 18.51 0.72 8.09
C LYS A 116 19.50 0.00 9.01
N ASN A 117 19.00 -0.78 9.98
CA ASN A 117 19.85 -1.54 10.89
C ASN A 117 20.68 -2.62 10.14
N ILE A 118 20.07 -3.30 9.17
CA ILE A 118 20.75 -4.28 8.33
C ILE A 118 21.83 -3.61 7.47
N GLU A 119 21.51 -2.48 6.82
CA GLU A 119 22.46 -1.73 5.99
C GLU A 119 23.65 -1.24 6.82
N GLN A 120 23.42 -0.76 8.04
CA GLN A 120 24.48 -0.34 8.95
C GLN A 120 25.34 -1.53 9.39
N GLY A 121 24.74 -2.65 9.80
CA GLY A 121 25.48 -3.86 10.17
C GLY A 121 26.33 -4.41 9.03
N LEU A 122 25.80 -4.40 7.80
CA LEU A 122 26.54 -4.82 6.61
C LEU A 122 27.75 -3.91 6.32
N SER A 123 27.59 -2.60 6.48
CA SER A 123 28.68 -1.63 6.33
C SER A 123 29.78 -1.85 7.37
N THR A 124 29.40 -2.11 8.62
CA THR A 124 30.36 -2.40 9.70
C THR A 124 31.16 -3.67 9.43
N VAL A 125 30.48 -4.77 9.12
CA VAL A 125 31.14 -6.05 8.81
C VAL A 125 32.04 -5.95 7.58
N SER A 126 31.61 -5.20 6.56
CA SER A 126 32.42 -4.94 5.36
C SER A 126 33.71 -4.18 5.69
N HIS A 127 33.62 -3.16 6.55
CA HIS A 127 34.78 -2.39 7.01
C HIS A 127 35.75 -3.25 7.83
N GLU A 128 35.24 -3.99 8.81
CA GLU A 128 36.04 -4.91 9.64
C GLU A 128 36.76 -5.96 8.77
N THR A 129 36.04 -6.58 7.82
CA THR A 129 36.63 -7.55 6.89
C THR A 129 37.76 -6.93 6.05
N SER A 130 37.59 -5.67 5.64
CA SER A 130 38.61 -4.95 4.87
C SER A 130 39.85 -4.67 5.71
N MET A 131 39.68 -4.27 6.97
CA MET A 131 40.78 -4.03 7.91
C MET A 131 41.56 -5.31 8.20
N THR A 132 40.87 -6.41 8.52
CA THR A 132 41.51 -7.70 8.79
C THR A 132 42.29 -8.21 7.57
N ARG A 133 41.80 -7.98 6.34
CA ARG A 133 42.55 -8.31 5.12
C ARG A 133 43.84 -7.52 4.98
N ILE A 134 43.84 -6.24 5.34
CA ILE A 134 45.03 -5.39 5.30
C ILE A 134 46.05 -5.85 6.36
N GLU A 135 45.58 -6.14 7.57
CA GLU A 135 46.42 -6.64 8.67
C GLU A 135 47.08 -7.98 8.32
N LEU A 136 46.30 -8.92 7.78
CA LEU A 136 46.82 -10.22 7.32
C LEU A 136 47.86 -10.03 6.21
N TRP A 137 47.59 -9.17 5.22
CA TRP A 137 48.54 -8.90 4.14
C TRP A 137 49.84 -8.29 4.67
N ALA A 138 49.77 -7.39 5.65
CA ALA A 138 50.95 -6.80 6.28
C ALA A 138 51.78 -7.87 7.03
N HIS A 139 51.12 -8.77 7.76
CA HIS A 139 51.79 -9.87 8.47
C HIS A 139 52.49 -10.83 7.50
N GLU A 140 51.84 -11.21 6.40
CA GLU A 140 52.43 -12.06 5.36
C GLU A 140 53.68 -11.40 4.72
N GLN A 141 53.65 -10.08 4.46
CA GLN A 141 54.81 -9.37 3.93
C GLN A 141 55.98 -9.32 4.92
N GLN A 142 55.70 -9.17 6.21
CA GLN A 142 56.73 -9.14 7.24
C GLN A 142 57.41 -10.51 7.38
N GLU A 143 56.64 -11.60 7.40
CA GLU A 143 57.20 -12.97 7.44
C GLU A 143 58.10 -13.26 6.22
N MET A 144 57.73 -12.78 5.03
CA MET A 144 58.57 -12.96 3.83
C MET A 144 59.88 -12.16 3.84
N GLN A 145 59.99 -11.11 4.66
CA GLN A 145 61.22 -10.31 4.80
C GLN A 145 62.17 -10.85 5.87
N GLU A 146 61.68 -11.69 6.78
CA GLU A 146 62.44 -12.28 7.88
C GLU A 146 63.04 -13.66 7.53
N VAL A 147 62.78 -14.19 6.33
CA VAL A 147 63.33 -15.45 5.76
C VAL A 147 64.44 -15.17 4.75
#